data_AF-B0ZR18-F1
#
_entry.id   AF-B0ZR18-F1
#
_cell.length_a   1.000
_cell.length_b   1.000
_cell.length_c   1.000
_cell.angle_alpha   90.00
_cell.angle_beta   90.00
_cell.angle_gamma   90.00
#
_symmetry.space_group_name_H-M   'P 1'
#
loop_
_entity.id
_entity.type
_entity.pdbx_description
1 polymer ?
#
loop_
_entity_poly.entity_id
_entity_poly.type
_entity_poly.pdbx_seq_one_letter_code
_entity_poly.pdbx_strand_id
1 'polypeptide(L)'
;AKFVQRGQDFSGLWLLPSFINHSCLPNSSRLEMGSAMFIHACKPIKRGEEITFPYFDILLPLPQRQRRCENWGFECKCRRCIVELSIKAALDPITARFDELHDKAVEESNAARSQEGFESDLPACAEFAKLFVEAEEIIRD
;
A
#
# COMPACT_ATOMS: atom_id res chain seq x y z
N ALA A 1 -17.51 -17.83 7.75
CA ALA A 1 -16.66 -17.57 6.59
C ALA A 1 -16.52 -18.86 5.78
N LYS A 2 -16.52 -18.78 4.44
CA LYS A 2 -16.18 -19.93 3.58
C LYS A 2 -14.70 -19.85 3.25
N PHE A 3 -13.99 -20.97 3.36
CA PHE A 3 -12.56 -21.05 3.13
C PHE A 3 -12.25 -22.05 2.03
N VAL A 4 -11.44 -21.64 1.07
CA VAL A 4 -10.94 -22.52 0.01
C VAL A 4 -9.43 -22.39 0.00
N GLN A 5 -8.75 -23.51 0.17
CA GLN A 5 -7.30 -23.61 0.02
C GLN A 5 -6.98 -24.08 -1.40
N ARG A 6 -6.10 -23.36 -2.10
CA ARG A 6 -5.50 -23.78 -3.36
C ARG A 6 -3.99 -23.62 -3.27
N GLY A 7 -3.27 -24.69 -2.98
CA GLY A 7 -1.82 -24.63 -2.77
C GLY A 7 -1.45 -23.90 -1.48
N GLN A 8 -0.50 -22.96 -1.56
CA GLN A 8 -0.14 -22.07 -0.44
C GLN A 8 -1.10 -20.87 -0.29
N ASP A 9 -1.98 -20.65 -1.27
CA ASP A 9 -2.94 -19.54 -1.24
C ASP A 9 -4.24 -19.92 -0.54
N PHE A 10 -4.74 -19.00 0.26
CA PHE A 10 -5.98 -19.12 1.00
C PHE A 10 -6.93 -17.99 0.61
N SER A 11 -8.18 -18.35 0.31
CA SER A 11 -9.25 -17.39 0.06
C SER A 11 -10.36 -17.56 1.08
N GLY A 12 -10.85 -16.43 1.61
CA GLY A 12 -11.92 -16.40 2.60
C GLY A 12 -12.97 -15.33 2.31
N LEU A 13 -14.21 -15.60 2.71
CA LEU A 13 -15.31 -14.62 2.68
C LEU A 13 -15.74 -14.25 4.09
N TRP A 14 -15.51 -13.00 4.48
CA TRP A 14 -15.94 -12.43 5.77
C TRP A 14 -16.94 -11.30 5.55
N LEU A 15 -18.23 -11.61 5.74
CA LEU A 15 -19.32 -10.69 5.40
C LEU A 15 -19.30 -9.37 6.18
N LEU A 16 -18.97 -9.39 7.47
CA LEU A 16 -18.92 -8.17 8.28
C LEU A 16 -17.78 -7.22 7.85
N PRO A 17 -16.51 -7.68 7.74
CA PRO A 17 -15.43 -6.88 7.17
C PRO A 17 -15.66 -6.39 5.74
N SER A 18 -16.46 -7.09 4.92
CA SER A 18 -16.76 -6.65 3.55
C SER A 18 -17.52 -5.32 3.46
N PHE A 19 -18.08 -4.81 4.56
CA PHE A 19 -18.68 -3.48 4.61
C PHE A 19 -17.67 -2.34 4.85
N ILE A 20 -16.42 -2.66 5.20
CA ILE A 20 -15.39 -1.65 5.49
C ILE A 20 -14.83 -1.12 4.19
N ASN A 21 -14.99 0.17 3.93
CA ASN A 21 -14.55 0.81 2.70
C ASN A 21 -13.02 1.02 2.63
N HIS A 22 -12.55 1.29 1.41
CA HIS A 22 -11.17 1.63 1.14
C HIS A 22 -10.82 3.07 1.55
N SER A 23 -9.62 3.24 2.10
CA SER A 23 -8.92 4.52 2.11
C SER A 23 -7.43 4.30 1.89
N CYS A 24 -6.80 5.14 1.07
CA CYS A 24 -5.34 5.20 0.95
C CYS A 24 -4.66 5.83 2.18
N LEU A 25 -5.46 6.40 3.10
CA LEU A 25 -5.05 6.89 4.42
C LEU A 25 -5.99 6.30 5.49
N PRO A 26 -5.94 4.99 5.71
CA PRO A 26 -6.92 4.27 6.52
C PRO A 26 -6.83 4.64 8.01
N ASN A 27 -7.85 4.23 8.78
CA ASN A 27 -7.85 4.30 10.24
C ASN A 27 -7.83 2.94 10.93
N SER A 28 -7.91 1.86 10.15
CA SER A 28 -7.74 0.48 10.61
C SER A 28 -6.87 -0.33 9.67
N SER A 29 -6.35 -1.44 10.17
CA SER A 29 -5.68 -2.47 9.38
C SER A 29 -6.35 -3.82 9.62
N ARG A 30 -6.09 -4.75 8.71
CA ARG A 30 -6.53 -6.14 8.82
C ARG A 30 -5.33 -7.08 8.94
N LEU A 31 -5.53 -8.14 9.71
CA LEU A 31 -4.59 -9.25 9.85
C LEU A 31 -5.38 -10.56 9.77
N GLU A 32 -5.04 -11.40 8.82
CA GLU A 32 -5.56 -12.75 8.69
C GLU A 32 -4.66 -13.74 9.45
N MET A 33 -5.22 -14.48 10.40
CA MET A 33 -4.52 -15.58 11.10
C MET A 33 -5.35 -16.85 10.99
N GLY A 34 -4.92 -17.74 10.10
CA GLY A 34 -5.69 -18.93 9.73
C GLY A 34 -7.07 -18.52 9.17
N SER A 35 -8.13 -18.98 9.83
CA SER A 35 -9.53 -18.67 9.46
C SER A 35 -10.10 -17.40 10.10
N ALA A 36 -9.34 -16.71 10.94
CA ALA A 36 -9.78 -15.49 11.60
C ALA A 36 -9.24 -14.24 10.88
N MET A 37 -10.07 -13.20 10.81
CA MET A 37 -9.67 -11.86 10.36
C MET A 37 -9.81 -10.90 11.54
N PHE A 38 -8.71 -10.26 11.90
CA PHE A 38 -8.63 -9.25 12.93
C PHE A 38 -8.64 -7.88 12.25
N ILE A 39 -9.58 -7.02 12.62
CA ILE A 39 -9.58 -5.61 12.25
C ILE A 39 -9.21 -4.82 13.50
N HIS A 40 -8.16 -4.01 13.42
CA HIS A 40 -7.71 -3.20 14.54
C HIS A 40 -7.47 -1.77 14.09
N ALA A 41 -7.73 -0.81 14.99
CA ALA A 41 -7.44 0.59 14.72
C ALA A 41 -5.92 0.82 14.62
N CYS A 42 -5.51 1.70 13.71
CA CYS A 42 -4.12 2.17 13.57
C CYS A 42 -3.93 3.61 14.05
N LYS A 43 -5.03 4.30 14.37
CA LYS A 43 -5.08 5.65 14.95
C LYS A 43 -6.39 5.82 15.73
N PRO A 44 -6.52 6.85 16.60
CA PRO A 44 -7.79 7.13 17.27
C PRO A 44 -8.93 7.33 16.27
N ILE A 45 -10.08 6.69 16.52
CA ILE A 45 -11.28 6.77 15.68
C ILE A 45 -12.36 7.49 16.48
N LYS A 46 -12.88 8.61 15.95
CA LYS A 46 -13.93 9.38 16.64
C LYS A 46 -15.30 8.71 16.47
N ARG A 47 -16.22 8.99 17.40
CA ARG A 47 -17.62 8.55 17.25
C ARG A 47 -18.20 9.09 15.93
N GLY A 48 -18.74 8.19 15.11
CA GLY A 48 -19.32 8.52 13.81
C GLY A 48 -18.31 8.63 12.66
N GLU A 49 -17.01 8.46 12.93
CA GLU A 49 -16.01 8.32 11.87
C GLU A 49 -16.11 6.94 11.22
N GLU A 50 -16.08 6.91 9.89
CA GLU A 50 -16.11 5.66 9.12
C GLU A 50 -14.83 4.85 9.33
N ILE A 51 -14.97 3.55 9.58
CA ILE A 51 -13.82 2.62 9.63
C ILE A 51 -13.42 2.28 8.20
N THR A 52 -12.12 2.40 7.88
CA THR A 52 -11.56 2.08 6.57
C THR A 52 -10.24 1.32 6.68
N PHE A 53 -9.94 0.44 5.71
CA PHE A 53 -8.64 -0.23 5.58
C PHE A 53 -8.17 -0.23 4.10
N PRO A 54 -6.89 -0.52 3.80
CA PRO A 54 -6.41 -0.52 2.43
C PRO A 54 -6.81 -1.81 1.70
N TYR A 55 -7.39 -1.72 0.51
CA TYR A 55 -7.77 -2.90 -0.28
C TYR A 55 -6.58 -3.53 -1.01
N PHE A 56 -5.59 -2.69 -1.32
CA PHE A 56 -4.37 -3.02 -2.03
C PHE A 56 -3.19 -2.29 -1.37
N ASP A 57 -1.99 -2.52 -1.87
CA ASP A 57 -0.80 -1.82 -1.39
C ASP A 57 -0.90 -0.30 -1.63
N ILE A 58 -0.90 0.45 -0.52
CA ILE A 58 -1.00 1.91 -0.52
C ILE A 58 0.36 2.62 -0.64
N LEU A 59 1.47 1.87 -0.70
CA LEU A 59 2.80 2.41 -0.98
C LEU A 59 3.01 2.72 -2.47
N LEU A 60 2.09 2.27 -3.33
CA LEU A 60 2.11 2.58 -4.76
C LEU A 60 1.81 4.07 -5.04
N PRO A 61 2.34 4.64 -6.13
CA PRO A 61 2.03 6.00 -6.56
C PRO A 61 0.54 6.23 -6.89
N LEU A 62 0.10 7.50 -6.82
CA LEU A 62 -1.29 7.89 -7.07
C LEU A 62 -1.91 7.26 -8.33
N PRO A 63 -1.27 7.30 -9.52
CA PRO A 63 -1.89 6.78 -10.74
C PRO A 63 -2.16 5.28 -10.67
N GLN A 64 -1.27 4.52 -10.04
CA GLN A 64 -1.45 3.07 -9.88
C GLN A 64 -2.59 2.75 -8.91
N ARG A 65 -2.69 3.51 -7.81
CA ARG A 65 -3.78 3.32 -6.83
C ARG A 65 -5.14 3.69 -7.41
N GLN A 66 -5.24 4.76 -8.19
CA GLN A 66 -6.49 5.10 -8.87
C GLN A 66 -6.88 4.02 -9.88
N ARG A 67 -5.93 3.51 -10.68
CA ARG A 67 -6.18 2.37 -11.59
C ARG A 67 -6.69 1.12 -10.85
N ARG A 68 -6.15 0.82 -9.66
CA ARG A 68 -6.66 -0.30 -8.83
C ARG A 68 -8.08 -0.07 -8.33
N CYS A 69 -8.44 1.16 -7.97
CA CYS A 69 -9.82 1.51 -7.60
C CYS A 69 -10.76 1.38 -8.82
N GLU A 70 -10.34 1.86 -9.99
CA GLU A 70 -11.10 1.77 -11.24
C GLU A 70 -11.44 0.32 -11.60
N ASN A 71 -10.47 -0.60 -11.42
CA ASN A 71 -10.70 -2.03 -11.62
C ASN A 71 -11.79 -2.61 -10.68
N TRP A 72 -12.06 -1.95 -9.56
CA TRP A 72 -13.10 -2.30 -8.59
C TRP A 72 -14.37 -1.47 -8.76
N GLY A 73 -14.40 -0.57 -9.76
CA GLY A 73 -15.57 0.24 -10.09
C GLY A 73 -15.76 1.48 -9.21
N PHE A 74 -14.71 2.00 -8.56
CA PHE A 74 -14.79 3.23 -7.77
C PHE A 74 -13.56 4.14 -7.96
N GLU A 75 -13.66 5.37 -7.47
CA GLU A 75 -12.58 6.36 -7.46
C GLU A 75 -12.24 6.69 -5.99
N CYS A 76 -10.96 6.62 -5.58
CA CYS A 76 -10.60 6.96 -4.20
C CYS A 76 -10.44 8.47 -4.04
N LYS A 77 -11.28 9.07 -3.20
CA LYS A 77 -11.27 10.51 -2.87
C LYS A 77 -10.83 10.79 -1.43
N CYS A 78 -10.03 9.90 -0.84
CA CYS A 78 -9.53 10.14 0.51
C CYS A 78 -8.58 11.35 0.56
N ARG A 79 -8.32 11.88 1.77
CA ARG A 79 -7.49 13.08 1.96
C ARG A 79 -6.11 12.97 1.29
N ARG A 80 -5.45 11.80 1.36
CA ARG A 80 -4.16 11.58 0.71
C ARG A 80 -4.25 11.72 -0.80
N CYS A 81 -5.23 11.09 -1.44
CA CYS A 81 -5.44 11.18 -2.89
C CYS A 81 -5.73 12.61 -3.34
N ILE A 82 -6.53 13.37 -2.57
CA ILE A 82 -6.81 14.78 -2.87
C ILE A 82 -5.53 15.62 -2.83
N VAL A 83 -4.71 15.45 -1.79
CA VAL A 83 -3.44 16.19 -1.66
C VAL A 83 -2.50 15.83 -2.79
N GLU A 84 -2.22 14.54 -3.01
CA GLU A 84 -1.31 14.11 -4.08
C GLU A 84 -1.78 14.56 -5.47
N LEU A 85 -3.10 14.61 -5.72
CA LEU A 85 -3.63 15.13 -6.99
C LEU A 85 -3.34 16.62 -7.16
N SER A 86 -3.41 17.40 -6.08
CA SER A 86 -3.14 18.85 -6.12
C SER A 86 -1.67 19.19 -6.42
N ILE A 87 -0.75 18.29 -6.08
CA ILE A 87 0.70 18.41 -6.33
C ILE A 87 1.22 17.44 -7.39
N LYS A 88 0.31 16.87 -8.21
CA LYS A 88 0.65 15.77 -9.13
C LYS A 88 1.84 16.10 -10.04
N ALA A 89 1.89 17.32 -10.58
CA ALA A 89 2.96 17.74 -11.47
C ALA A 89 4.36 17.66 -10.80
N ALA A 90 4.44 17.92 -9.50
CA ALA A 90 5.68 17.80 -8.74
C ALA A 90 6.03 16.33 -8.42
N LEU A 91 5.01 15.47 -8.24
CA LEU A 91 5.20 14.04 -7.96
C LEU A 91 5.45 13.18 -9.20
N ASP A 92 5.16 13.67 -10.41
CA ASP A 92 5.28 12.92 -11.66
C ASP A 92 6.71 12.40 -11.93
N PRO A 93 7.79 13.19 -11.74
CA PRO A 93 9.17 12.69 -11.88
C PRO A 93 9.51 11.56 -10.90
N ILE A 94 9.04 11.66 -9.66
CA ILE A 94 9.24 10.63 -8.63
C ILE A 94 8.46 9.36 -9.01
N THR A 95 7.24 9.52 -9.50
CA THR A 95 6.38 8.41 -9.93
C THR A 95 7.02 7.64 -11.08
N ALA A 96 7.60 8.33 -12.07
CA ALA A 96 8.32 7.67 -13.17
C ALA A 96 9.51 6.85 -12.67
N ARG A 97 10.33 7.43 -11.77
CA ARG A 97 11.46 6.72 -11.15
C ARG A 97 11.03 5.56 -10.27
N PHE A 98 9.89 5.67 -9.60
CA PHE A 98 9.30 4.56 -8.83
C PHE A 98 9.05 3.36 -9.74
N ASP A 99 8.41 3.57 -10.90
CA ASP A 99 8.10 2.49 -11.85
C ASP A 99 9.37 1.79 -12.38
N GLU A 100 10.48 2.54 -12.52
CA GLU A 100 11.76 1.99 -12.99
C GLU A 100 12.57 1.25 -11.91
N LEU A 101 12.47 1.69 -10.66
CA LEU A 101 13.31 1.21 -9.55
C LEU A 101 12.63 0.16 -8.67
N HIS A 102 11.30 0.16 -8.57
CA HIS A 102 10.56 -0.71 -7.66
C HIS A 102 10.89 -2.19 -7.87
N ASP A 103 10.79 -2.68 -9.11
CA ASP A 103 11.00 -4.10 -9.40
C ASP A 103 12.45 -4.51 -9.17
N LYS A 104 13.42 -3.64 -9.52
CA LYS A 104 14.84 -3.86 -9.24
C LYS A 104 15.13 -3.94 -7.75
N ALA A 105 14.56 -3.04 -6.96
CA ALA A 105 14.71 -3.03 -5.51
C ALA A 105 14.08 -4.28 -4.87
N VAL A 106 12.93 -4.74 -5.37
CA VAL A 106 12.30 -5.98 -4.90
C VAL A 106 13.15 -7.20 -5.23
N GLU A 107 13.66 -7.32 -6.46
CA GLU A 107 14.55 -8.40 -6.87
C GLU A 107 15.82 -8.45 -6.01
N GLU A 108 16.45 -7.30 -5.81
CA GLU A 108 17.66 -7.14 -5.01
C GLU A 108 17.40 -7.51 -3.53
N SER A 109 16.30 -7.02 -2.94
CA SER A 109 15.91 -7.35 -1.56
C SER A 109 15.66 -8.86 -1.38
N ASN A 110 14.99 -9.51 -2.35
CA ASN A 110 14.75 -10.94 -2.31
C ASN A 110 16.03 -11.77 -2.46
N ALA A 111 16.97 -11.33 -3.30
CA ALA A 111 18.27 -11.96 -3.45
C ALA A 111 19.08 -11.91 -2.14
N ALA A 112 19.10 -10.76 -1.46
CA ALA A 112 19.79 -10.58 -0.18
C ALA A 112 19.20 -11.46 0.94
N ARG A 113 17.87 -11.60 1.01
CA ARG A 113 17.21 -12.49 1.98
C ARG A 113 17.58 -13.96 1.84
N SER A 114 18.12 -14.35 0.67
CA SER A 114 18.49 -15.72 0.36
C SER A 114 19.97 -16.03 0.65
N GLN A 115 20.77 -15.03 1.04
CA GLN A 115 22.19 -15.17 1.37
C GLN A 115 22.40 -15.33 2.88
N GLU A 116 23.35 -16.16 3.29
CA GLU A 116 23.81 -16.21 4.69
C GLU A 116 24.76 -15.04 4.98
N GLY A 117 24.32 -14.07 5.77
CA GLY A 117 25.08 -12.88 6.16
C GLY A 117 24.43 -11.57 5.70
N PHE A 118 24.52 -10.52 6.53
CA PHE A 118 23.88 -9.21 6.28
C PHE A 118 24.79 -8.24 5.50
N GLU A 119 25.70 -8.75 4.67
CA GLU A 119 26.69 -7.92 3.97
C GLU A 119 26.41 -7.92 2.46
N SER A 120 25.28 -7.33 2.08
CA SER A 120 24.92 -7.09 0.68
C SER A 120 24.87 -5.59 0.42
N ASP A 121 25.62 -5.11 -0.58
CA ASP A 121 25.39 -3.79 -1.16
C ASP A 121 24.05 -3.82 -1.90
N LEU A 122 23.14 -2.90 -1.56
CA LEU A 122 21.77 -2.84 -2.09
C LEU A 122 21.53 -1.51 -2.82
N PRO A 123 22.27 -1.20 -3.91
CA PRO A 123 22.16 0.07 -4.61
C PRO A 123 20.74 0.39 -5.10
N ALA A 124 19.97 -0.59 -5.60
CA ALA A 124 18.62 -0.31 -6.09
C ALA A 124 17.65 0.01 -4.94
N CYS A 125 17.72 -0.72 -3.82
CA CYS A 125 16.97 -0.42 -2.60
C CYS A 125 17.36 0.95 -2.04
N ALA A 126 18.65 1.28 -2.05
CA ALA A 126 19.15 2.57 -1.56
C ALA A 126 18.66 3.74 -2.42
N GLU A 127 18.66 3.60 -3.75
CA GLU A 127 18.08 4.62 -4.65
C GLU A 127 16.56 4.72 -4.52
N PHE A 128 15.87 3.58 -4.42
CA PHE A 128 14.43 3.54 -4.22
C PHE A 128 14.02 4.21 -2.90
N ALA A 129 14.80 4.02 -1.83
CA ALA A 129 14.57 4.66 -0.53
C ALA A 129 14.67 6.20 -0.63
N LYS A 130 15.56 6.75 -1.47
CA LYS A 130 15.68 8.21 -1.68
C LYS A 130 14.41 8.82 -2.25
N LEU A 131 13.66 8.08 -3.07
CA LEU A 131 12.40 8.58 -3.64
C LEU A 131 11.39 8.96 -2.56
N PHE A 132 11.37 8.25 -1.43
CA PHE A 132 10.48 8.58 -0.32
C PHE A 132 10.86 9.90 0.35
N VAL A 133 12.16 10.16 0.50
CA VAL A 133 12.67 11.42 1.05
C VAL A 133 12.31 12.59 0.13
N GLU A 134 12.59 12.44 -1.17
CA GLU A 134 12.24 13.46 -2.17
C GLU A 134 10.72 13.74 -2.20
N ALA A 135 9.89 12.70 -2.11
CA ALA A 135 8.44 12.87 -2.07
C ALA A 135 7.98 13.57 -0.78
N GLU A 136 8.61 13.27 0.35
CA GLU A 136 8.31 13.91 1.62
C GLU A 136 8.66 15.40 1.61
N GLU A 137 9.78 15.79 1.00
CA GLU A 137 10.17 17.19 0.82
C GLU A 137 9.11 17.95 0.00
N ILE A 138 8.66 17.38 -1.13
CA ILE A 138 7.61 17.99 -1.97
C ILE A 138 6.28 18.13 -1.22
N ILE A 139 5.92 17.16 -0.38
CA ILE A 139 4.64 17.18 0.37
C ILE A 139 4.68 18.20 1.51
N ARG A 140 5.86 18.54 2.03
CA ARG A 140 6.04 19.50 3.13
C ARG A 140 6.03 20.97 2.67
N ASP A 141 6.37 21.23 1.42
CA ASP A 141 6.35 22.56 0.78
C ASP A 141 4.92 23.02 0.42
#